data_AF-A0A955XFZ1-F1
#
_entry.id   AF-A0A955XFZ1-F1
#
_cell.length_a   1.000
_cell.length_b   1.000
_cell.length_c   1.000
_cell.angle_alpha   90.00
_cell.angle_beta   90.00
_cell.angle_gamma   90.00
#
_symmetry.space_group_name_H-M   'P 1'
#
loop_
_entity.id
_entity.type
_entity.pdbx_description
1 polymer ?
#
loop_
_entity_poly.entity_id
_entity_poly.type
_entity_poly.pdbx_seq_one_letter_code
_entity_poly.pdbx_strand_id
1 'polypeptide(L)'
;MALVALVASTGCGVMFQAAGGFIEKQQREVTRTREVRLSGVPEGAVVQRRDELGTHPLLDPRRDPVTYRVRETLEVPRSRTPLYVGIAVDLALTTAAAVAAVANDENDEVRLPLGYTAFYAGMWTAADIIAALTYARTQEPKVVATEPLEDAQVSYVVRLGDEVRTATLAAVWQDEAVFDFQTAPDARAPGEARLAAVPPVPPRRFTLSASAPRPPPPERWYGWQLIPMDVLAIAGIIAGFTQDKSELLVGGMALYALGPPAAHLAHGRYAQAGGSLGLRVVAPITAMGVGALGGLVLSPILTCRDDVGGWCTLGSVVVGGAVLSGIVALMVPVLDASALAWAPDDREEEPAQVDL
;
A
#
# COMPACT_ATOMS: atom_id res chain seq x y z
N MET A 1 17.95 35.94 0.10
CA MET A 1 17.25 35.44 -1.11
C MET A 1 17.53 33.97 -1.41
N ALA A 2 18.77 33.46 -1.29
CA ALA A 2 19.08 32.04 -1.52
C ALA A 2 18.26 31.06 -0.66
N LEU A 3 18.03 31.35 0.63
CA LEU A 3 17.21 30.53 1.53
C LEU A 3 15.73 30.43 1.08
N VAL A 4 15.16 31.52 0.54
CA VAL A 4 13.78 31.56 0.05
C VAL A 4 13.64 30.79 -1.28
N ALA A 5 14.65 30.85 -2.15
CA ALA A 5 14.71 30.03 -3.36
C ALA A 5 14.88 28.53 -3.03
N LEU A 6 15.62 28.20 -1.97
CA LEU A 6 15.81 26.85 -1.48
C LEU A 6 14.49 26.22 -1.00
N VAL A 7 13.80 26.92 -0.09
CA VAL A 7 12.52 26.49 0.50
C VAL A 7 11.41 26.41 -0.55
N ALA A 8 11.44 27.28 -1.56
CA ALA A 8 10.50 27.21 -2.69
C ALA A 8 10.78 26.05 -3.65
N SER A 9 12.03 25.58 -3.75
CA SER A 9 12.41 24.52 -4.69
C SER A 9 12.17 23.09 -4.17
N THR A 10 12.39 22.84 -2.87
CA THR A 10 12.24 21.50 -2.28
C THR A 10 10.77 21.11 -2.10
N GLY A 11 9.94 22.01 -1.56
CA GLY A 11 8.51 21.74 -1.35
C GLY A 11 7.69 21.54 -2.65
N CYS A 12 8.17 22.04 -3.80
CA CYS A 12 7.50 21.86 -5.08
C CYS A 12 7.85 20.54 -5.76
N GLY A 13 9.04 19.97 -5.55
CA GLY A 13 9.50 18.78 -6.29
C GLY A 13 8.64 17.54 -6.01
N VAL A 14 8.41 17.24 -4.73
CA VAL A 14 7.60 16.08 -4.32
C VAL A 14 6.12 16.29 -4.64
N MET A 15 5.60 17.51 -4.46
CA MET A 15 4.21 17.83 -4.86
C MET A 15 4.01 17.77 -6.38
N PHE A 16 4.97 18.21 -7.20
CA PHE A 16 4.86 18.09 -8.66
C PHE A 16 5.00 16.66 -9.14
N GLN A 17 5.76 15.80 -8.46
CA GLN A 17 5.82 14.38 -8.81
C GLN A 17 4.57 13.61 -8.34
N ALA A 18 4.00 13.97 -7.19
CA ALA A 18 2.72 13.43 -6.73
C ALA A 18 1.54 13.93 -7.58
N ALA A 19 1.55 15.18 -8.04
CA ALA A 19 0.52 15.78 -8.89
C ALA A 19 0.70 15.47 -10.39
N GLY A 20 1.93 15.20 -10.84
CA GLY A 20 2.32 15.08 -12.25
C GLY A 20 2.06 13.73 -12.91
N GLY A 21 1.41 12.77 -12.24
CA GLY A 21 0.89 11.60 -12.93
C GLY A 21 1.93 10.55 -13.38
N PHE A 22 3.12 10.51 -12.76
CA PHE A 22 4.11 9.44 -12.99
C PHE A 22 3.76 8.10 -12.34
N ILE A 23 2.55 7.97 -11.82
CA ILE A 23 1.99 6.68 -11.46
C ILE A 23 1.45 6.09 -12.75
N GLU A 24 2.32 5.41 -13.51
CA GLU A 24 1.87 4.55 -14.58
C GLU A 24 0.78 3.64 -14.02
N LYS A 25 -0.42 3.75 -14.57
CA LYS A 25 -1.57 3.01 -14.07
C LYS A 25 -1.60 1.67 -14.78
N GLN A 26 -1.59 0.59 -14.03
CA GLN A 26 -1.74 -0.75 -14.56
C GLN A 26 -3.20 -1.17 -14.39
N GLN A 27 -3.80 -1.64 -15.48
CA GLN A 27 -5.07 -2.33 -15.39
C GLN A 27 -4.83 -3.75 -14.91
N ARG A 28 -5.51 -4.14 -13.84
CA ARG A 28 -5.51 -5.50 -13.30
C ARG A 28 -6.93 -6.01 -13.34
N GLU A 29 -7.14 -7.08 -14.10
CA GLU A 29 -8.42 -7.79 -14.09
C GLU A 29 -8.51 -8.66 -12.83
N VAL A 30 -9.63 -8.54 -12.12
CA VAL A 30 -9.94 -9.34 -10.93
C VAL A 30 -11.34 -9.90 -11.10
N THR A 31 -11.49 -11.21 -10.92
CA THR A 31 -12.83 -11.81 -10.86
C THR A 31 -13.35 -11.71 -9.43
N ARG A 32 -14.53 -11.12 -9.25
CA ARG A 32 -15.21 -11.06 -7.95
C ARG A 32 -16.60 -11.66 -8.04
N THR A 33 -17.03 -12.30 -6.96
CA THR A 33 -18.42 -12.68 -6.77
C THR A 33 -19.14 -11.50 -6.13
N ARG A 34 -20.19 -11.00 -6.78
CA ARG A 34 -21.07 -9.98 -6.22
C ARG A 34 -22.41 -10.58 -5.87
N GLU A 35 -22.97 -10.10 -4.77
CA GLU A 35 -24.34 -10.37 -4.36
C GLU A 35 -25.22 -9.23 -4.85
N VAL A 36 -26.30 -9.56 -5.57
CA VAL A 36 -27.33 -8.58 -5.93
C VAL A 36 -28.65 -9.02 -5.36
N ARG A 37 -29.35 -8.07 -4.73
CA ARG A 37 -30.73 -8.25 -4.34
C ARG A 37 -31.64 -7.91 -5.51
N LEU A 38 -32.60 -8.78 -5.77
CA LEU A 38 -33.58 -8.55 -6.81
C LEU A 38 -34.64 -7.57 -6.29
N SER A 39 -34.63 -6.34 -6.80
CA SER A 39 -35.70 -5.37 -6.54
C SER A 39 -36.79 -5.48 -7.62
N GLY A 40 -38.02 -5.06 -7.28
CA GLY A 40 -39.13 -5.03 -8.24
C GLY A 40 -39.76 -6.39 -8.59
N VAL A 41 -39.40 -7.49 -7.91
CA VAL A 41 -40.04 -8.79 -8.09
C VAL A 41 -41.48 -8.73 -7.54
N PRO A 42 -42.53 -8.96 -8.36
CA PRO A 42 -43.91 -8.89 -7.90
C PRO A 42 -44.20 -9.91 -6.80
N GLU A 43 -45.17 -9.61 -5.94
CA GLU A 43 -45.54 -10.52 -4.85
C GLU A 43 -46.14 -11.82 -5.42
N GLY A 44 -45.67 -12.97 -4.95
CA GLY A 44 -46.06 -14.30 -5.45
C GLY A 44 -45.29 -14.79 -6.69
N ALA A 45 -44.34 -14.00 -7.20
CA ALA A 45 -43.48 -14.45 -8.30
C ALA A 45 -42.52 -15.57 -7.85
N VAL A 46 -42.54 -16.70 -8.55
CA VAL A 46 -41.53 -17.75 -8.39
C VAL A 46 -40.37 -17.44 -9.32
N VAL A 47 -39.21 -17.14 -8.75
CA VAL A 47 -37.98 -16.89 -9.49
C VAL A 47 -37.14 -18.16 -9.48
N GLN A 48 -36.81 -18.66 -10.66
CA GLN A 48 -35.90 -19.80 -10.79
C GLN A 48 -34.61 -19.34 -11.45
N ARG A 49 -33.48 -19.68 -10.81
CA ARG A 49 -32.14 -19.51 -11.37
C ARG A 49 -31.90 -20.64 -12.36
N ARG A 50 -31.52 -20.30 -13.59
CA ARG A 50 -31.02 -21.30 -14.55
C ARG A 50 -29.51 -21.16 -14.69
N ASP A 51 -28.79 -22.25 -14.48
CA ASP A 51 -27.36 -22.34 -14.72
C ASP A 51 -27.00 -23.68 -15.40
N GLU A 52 -25.70 -23.98 -15.51
CA GLU A 52 -25.21 -25.21 -16.15
C GLU A 52 -25.65 -26.50 -15.45
N LEU A 53 -26.03 -26.42 -14.17
CA LEU A 53 -26.46 -27.56 -13.35
C LEU A 53 -27.98 -27.80 -13.44
N GLY A 54 -28.74 -26.83 -13.98
CA GLY A 54 -30.17 -26.95 -14.22
C GLY A 54 -30.94 -25.73 -13.74
N THR A 55 -32.19 -25.95 -13.36
CA THR A 55 -33.08 -24.89 -12.85
C THR A 55 -33.27 -25.07 -11.35
N HIS A 56 -32.91 -24.06 -10.57
CA HIS A 56 -32.97 -24.07 -9.11
C HIS A 56 -33.96 -23.00 -8.63
N PRO A 57 -34.97 -23.35 -7.81
CA PRO A 57 -35.86 -22.35 -7.23
C PRO A 57 -35.10 -21.47 -6.23
N LEU A 58 -35.28 -20.16 -6.31
CA LEU A 58 -34.89 -19.24 -5.23
C LEU A 58 -35.97 -19.30 -4.15
N LEU A 59 -35.57 -19.54 -2.89
CA LEU A 59 -36.49 -19.73 -1.77
C LEU A 59 -37.23 -18.43 -1.45
N ASP A 60 -36.52 -17.30 -1.41
CA ASP A 60 -37.11 -15.97 -1.34
C ASP A 60 -36.27 -14.97 -2.15
N PRO A 61 -36.66 -14.63 -3.39
CA PRO A 61 -35.88 -13.73 -4.25
C PRO A 61 -35.74 -12.30 -3.70
N ARG A 62 -36.53 -11.90 -2.70
CA ARG A 62 -36.41 -10.59 -2.03
C ARG A 62 -35.43 -10.62 -0.85
N ARG A 63 -35.19 -11.78 -0.24
CA ARG A 63 -34.29 -11.95 0.91
C ARG A 63 -32.97 -12.59 0.55
N ASP A 64 -32.97 -13.53 -0.38
CA ASP A 64 -31.81 -14.31 -0.77
C ASP A 64 -31.04 -13.55 -1.86
N PRO A 65 -29.82 -13.04 -1.56
CA PRO A 65 -28.99 -12.41 -2.57
C PRO A 65 -28.61 -13.43 -3.63
N VAL A 66 -28.62 -13.01 -4.90
CA VAL A 66 -28.10 -13.85 -5.99
C VAL A 66 -26.63 -13.51 -6.22
N THR A 67 -25.77 -14.51 -6.06
CA THR A 67 -24.34 -14.40 -6.37
C THR A 67 -24.10 -14.59 -7.87
N TYR A 68 -23.37 -13.65 -8.48
CA TYR A 68 -22.88 -13.76 -9.85
C TYR A 68 -21.41 -13.33 -9.91
N ARG A 69 -20.67 -13.86 -10.88
CA ARG A 69 -19.25 -13.56 -11.07
C ARG A 69 -19.09 -12.45 -12.10
N VAL A 70 -18.37 -11.40 -11.72
CA VAL A 70 -17.98 -10.29 -12.60
C VAL A 70 -16.48 -10.24 -12.76
N ARG A 71 -16.03 -9.84 -13.95
CA ARG A 71 -14.65 -9.42 -14.20
C ARG A 71 -14.59 -7.91 -13.98
N GLU A 72 -13.94 -7.49 -12.92
CA GLU A 72 -13.65 -6.08 -12.66
C GLU A 72 -12.25 -5.75 -13.17
N THR A 73 -12.15 -4.72 -14.02
CA THR A 73 -10.87 -4.12 -14.37
C THR A 73 -10.58 -3.04 -13.34
N LEU A 74 -9.59 -3.29 -12.48
CA LEU A 74 -9.12 -2.36 -11.48
C LEU A 74 -7.97 -1.55 -12.06
N GLU A 75 -8.01 -0.24 -11.89
CA GLU A 75 -6.89 0.63 -12.17
C GLU A 75 -6.05 0.75 -10.89
N VAL A 76 -4.88 0.10 -10.88
CA VAL A 76 -3.95 0.08 -9.75
C VAL A 76 -2.64 0.78 -10.12
N PRO A 77 -2.01 1.49 -9.19
CA PRO A 77 -0.69 2.08 -9.42
C PRO A 77 0.35 0.99 -9.72
N ARG A 78 0.99 1.02 -10.90
CA ARG A 78 1.89 -0.05 -11.41
C ARG A 78 3.13 -0.24 -10.55
N SER A 79 3.64 0.83 -9.93
CA SER A 79 4.76 0.71 -9.01
C SER A 79 4.84 1.88 -8.03
N ARG A 80 5.31 1.58 -6.81
CA ARG A 80 5.71 2.60 -5.82
C ARG A 80 7.12 3.16 -6.10
N THR A 81 7.84 2.60 -7.07
CA THR A 81 9.22 2.95 -7.43
C THR A 81 9.45 4.44 -7.72
N PRO A 82 8.61 5.16 -8.51
CA PRO A 82 8.83 6.58 -8.77
C PRO A 82 8.69 7.44 -7.50
N LEU A 83 7.88 7.02 -6.52
CA LEU A 83 7.76 7.70 -5.23
C LEU A 83 9.07 7.64 -4.45
N TYR A 84 9.67 6.46 -4.37
CA TYR A 84 10.95 6.27 -3.67
C TYR A 84 12.11 7.00 -4.36
N VAL A 85 12.11 7.03 -5.69
CA VAL A 85 13.11 7.81 -6.46
C VAL A 85 12.93 9.31 -6.21
N GLY A 86 11.69 9.80 -6.18
CA GLY A 86 11.39 11.20 -5.85
C GLY A 86 11.90 11.61 -4.48
N ILE A 87 11.61 10.79 -3.46
CA ILE A 87 12.12 10.97 -2.09
C ILE A 87 13.66 11.00 -2.07
N ALA A 88 14.31 10.08 -2.77
CA ALA A 88 15.78 10.01 -2.80
C ALA A 88 16.41 11.24 -3.48
N VAL A 89 15.82 11.71 -4.58
CA VAL A 89 16.27 12.92 -5.30
C VAL A 89 16.09 14.16 -4.44
N ASP A 90 14.95 14.29 -3.76
CA ASP A 90 14.67 15.45 -2.93
C ASP A 90 15.58 15.50 -1.69
N LEU A 91 15.84 14.35 -1.06
CA LEU A 91 16.83 14.23 0.00
C LEU A 91 18.24 14.62 -0.49
N ALA A 92 18.63 14.18 -1.68
CA ALA A 92 19.93 14.51 -2.28
C ALA A 92 20.04 16.02 -2.59
N LEU A 93 19.01 16.62 -3.16
CA LEU A 93 18.96 18.05 -3.46
C LEU A 93 18.97 18.91 -2.20
N THR A 94 18.18 18.53 -1.19
CA THR A 94 18.14 19.23 0.10
C THR A 94 19.51 19.15 0.81
N THR A 95 20.17 18.00 0.72
CA THR A 95 21.54 17.82 1.25
C THR A 95 22.55 18.69 0.50
N ALA A 96 22.53 18.66 -0.84
CA ALA A 96 23.43 19.47 -1.66
C ALA A 96 23.22 20.99 -1.43
N ALA A 97 21.97 21.39 -1.28
CA ALA A 97 21.57 22.75 -0.94
C ALA A 97 22.05 23.19 0.44
N ALA A 98 21.92 22.32 1.45
CA ALA A 98 22.47 22.57 2.78
C ALA A 98 23.99 22.75 2.68
N VAL A 99 24.70 21.85 1.98
CA VAL A 99 26.16 21.92 1.75
C VAL A 99 26.56 23.23 1.04
N ALA A 100 25.85 23.62 -0.02
CA ALA A 100 26.13 24.85 -0.75
C ALA A 100 25.88 26.10 0.10
N ALA A 101 24.87 26.09 0.98
CA ALA A 101 24.63 27.18 1.92
C ALA A 101 25.77 27.33 2.94
N VAL A 102 26.40 26.22 3.36
CA VAL A 102 27.61 26.29 4.21
C VAL A 102 28.82 26.81 3.44
N ALA A 103 28.96 26.41 2.18
CA ALA A 103 30.13 26.75 1.37
C ALA A 103 30.17 28.23 0.91
N ASN A 104 29.04 28.95 0.97
CA ASN A 104 28.91 30.32 0.46
C ASN A 104 28.97 31.40 1.56
N ASP A 105 29.42 31.04 2.76
CA ASP A 105 29.48 31.91 3.94
C ASP A 105 30.79 32.71 4.00
N GLU A 106 30.99 33.62 3.04
CA GLU A 106 32.11 34.58 3.05
C GLU A 106 31.77 35.92 3.75
N ASN A 107 30.50 36.14 4.14
CA ASN A 107 30.04 37.39 4.75
C ASN A 107 29.53 37.15 6.18
N ASP A 108 30.34 37.57 7.17
CA ASP A 108 30.24 37.41 8.63
C ASP A 108 28.88 37.75 9.33
N GLU A 109 27.80 38.09 8.61
CA GLU A 109 26.65 38.78 9.21
C GLU A 109 25.40 37.92 9.52
N VAL A 110 25.26 36.68 9.06
CA VAL A 110 24.07 35.87 9.42
C VAL A 110 24.40 34.40 9.66
N ARG A 111 24.81 34.10 10.90
CA ARG A 111 24.94 32.74 11.42
C ARG A 111 23.57 32.14 11.67
N LEU A 112 22.91 31.62 10.65
CA LEU A 112 21.97 30.53 10.91
C LEU A 112 22.81 29.34 11.38
N PRO A 113 22.63 28.85 12.62
CA PRO A 113 23.43 27.73 13.09
C PRO A 113 23.21 26.57 12.13
N LEU A 114 24.30 25.94 11.68
CA LEU A 114 24.30 24.80 10.77
C LEU A 114 23.25 23.74 11.17
N GLY A 115 23.12 23.53 12.49
CA GLY A 115 22.13 22.63 13.07
C GLY A 115 20.69 23.03 12.78
N TYR A 116 20.37 24.32 12.70
CA TYR A 116 19.03 24.82 12.37
C TYR A 116 18.67 24.55 10.90
N THR A 117 19.58 24.86 9.96
CA THR A 117 19.33 24.60 8.54
C THR A 117 19.21 23.09 8.26
N ALA A 118 20.10 22.28 8.84
CA ALA A 118 20.05 20.83 8.73
C ALA A 118 18.78 20.23 9.36
N PHE A 119 18.35 20.77 10.51
CA PHE A 119 17.13 20.34 11.18
C PHE A 119 15.87 20.64 10.35
N TYR A 120 15.75 21.85 9.80
CA TYR A 120 14.60 22.21 8.96
C TYR A 120 14.59 21.42 7.66
N ALA A 121 15.75 21.24 7.01
CA ALA A 121 15.89 20.37 5.85
C ALA A 121 15.38 18.94 6.14
N GLY A 122 15.89 18.32 7.21
CA GLY A 122 15.47 16.97 7.60
C GLY A 122 13.98 16.87 7.94
N MET A 123 13.43 17.87 8.63
CA MET A 123 12.01 17.94 8.98
C MET A 123 11.10 18.07 7.74
N TRP A 124 11.47 18.91 6.77
CA TRP A 124 10.72 19.06 5.51
C TRP A 124 10.76 17.78 4.68
N THR A 125 11.94 17.17 4.51
CA THR A 125 12.03 15.89 3.81
C THR A 125 11.22 14.79 4.51
N ALA A 126 11.23 14.75 5.85
CA ALA A 126 10.39 13.80 6.60
C ALA A 126 8.89 14.05 6.37
N ALA A 127 8.44 15.31 6.35
CA ALA A 127 7.05 15.66 6.07
C ALA A 127 6.62 15.22 4.66
N ASP A 128 7.49 15.44 3.66
CA ASP A 128 7.23 15.03 2.28
C ASP A 128 7.18 13.50 2.12
N ILE A 129 8.05 12.76 2.82
CA ILE A 129 7.99 11.29 2.88
C ILE A 129 6.67 10.82 3.49
N ILE A 130 6.23 11.43 4.61
CA ILE A 130 4.97 11.07 5.26
C ILE A 130 3.79 11.35 4.34
N ALA A 131 3.76 12.51 3.67
CA ALA A 131 2.72 12.86 2.71
C ALA A 131 2.68 11.88 1.53
N ALA A 132 3.84 11.54 0.97
CA ALA A 132 4.01 10.56 -0.10
C ALA A 132 3.49 9.16 0.31
N LEU A 133 3.88 8.67 1.48
CA LEU A 133 3.44 7.37 1.99
C LEU A 133 1.94 7.34 2.30
N THR A 134 1.41 8.44 2.83
CA THR A 134 -0.03 8.59 3.12
C THR A 134 -0.83 8.59 1.82
N TYR A 135 -0.40 9.38 0.82
CA TYR A 135 -1.02 9.42 -0.50
C TYR A 135 -0.99 8.05 -1.20
N ALA A 136 0.15 7.35 -1.13
CA ALA A 136 0.27 6.01 -1.70
C ALA A 136 -0.64 4.96 -1.02
N ARG A 137 -1.05 5.20 0.25
CA ARG A 137 -1.99 4.34 0.97
C ARG A 137 -3.45 4.67 0.68
N THR A 138 -3.80 5.93 0.43
CA THR A 138 -5.19 6.36 0.22
C THR A 138 -5.68 6.13 -1.22
N GLN A 139 -4.80 5.72 -2.14
CA GLN A 139 -5.18 5.31 -3.48
C GLN A 139 -5.87 3.93 -3.42
N GLU A 140 -7.16 3.93 -3.12
CA GLU A 140 -8.00 2.75 -3.28
C GLU A 140 -8.04 2.34 -4.77
N PRO A 141 -8.00 1.03 -5.08
CA PRO A 141 -8.17 0.56 -6.45
C PRO A 141 -9.48 1.09 -7.04
N LYS A 142 -9.40 1.83 -8.14
CA LYS A 142 -10.60 2.33 -8.81
C LYS A 142 -11.11 1.26 -9.78
N VAL A 143 -12.35 0.83 -9.63
CA VAL A 143 -13.02 0.00 -10.65
C VAL A 143 -13.27 0.87 -11.87
N VAL A 144 -12.62 0.56 -12.99
CA VAL A 144 -12.77 1.31 -14.25
C VAL A 144 -13.68 0.60 -15.26
N ALA A 145 -13.83 -0.72 -15.15
CA ALA A 145 -14.81 -1.49 -15.91
C ALA A 145 -15.30 -2.69 -15.09
N THR A 146 -16.55 -3.08 -15.33
CA THR A 146 -17.16 -4.29 -14.80
C THR A 146 -17.84 -5.01 -15.95
N GLU A 147 -17.34 -6.20 -16.29
CA GLU A 147 -17.90 -7.04 -17.34
C GLU A 147 -18.49 -8.30 -16.71
N PRO A 148 -19.76 -8.66 -17.02
CA PRO A 148 -20.28 -9.96 -16.63
C PRO A 148 -19.48 -11.05 -17.35
N LEU A 149 -19.07 -12.08 -16.62
CA LEU A 149 -18.47 -13.26 -17.25
C LEU A 149 -19.53 -14.00 -18.09
N GLU A 150 -19.15 -14.63 -19.20
CA GLU A 150 -20.11 -15.30 -20.12
C GLU A 150 -20.91 -16.42 -19.41
N ASP A 151 -20.30 -17.08 -18.44
CA ASP A 151 -20.92 -18.06 -17.54
C ASP A 151 -21.83 -17.43 -16.47
N ALA A 152 -21.94 -16.10 -16.43
CA ALA A 152 -22.82 -15.35 -15.54
C ALA A 152 -24.12 -14.88 -16.23
N GLN A 153 -24.44 -15.34 -17.45
CA GLN A 153 -25.79 -15.16 -18.02
C GLN A 153 -26.82 -15.97 -17.23
N VAL A 154 -27.19 -15.47 -16.06
CA VAL A 154 -28.28 -16.01 -15.27
C VAL A 154 -29.58 -15.56 -15.93
N SER A 155 -30.24 -16.50 -16.59
CA SER A 155 -31.59 -16.31 -17.10
C SER A 155 -32.58 -16.67 -16.00
N TYR A 156 -33.50 -15.76 -15.71
CA TYR A 156 -34.53 -15.96 -14.71
C TYR A 156 -35.86 -16.22 -15.39
N VAL A 157 -36.54 -17.27 -14.94
CA VAL A 157 -37.93 -17.53 -15.30
C VAL A 157 -38.80 -17.02 -14.17
N VAL A 158 -39.68 -16.07 -14.48
CA VAL A 158 -40.62 -15.48 -13.54
C VAL A 158 -42.02 -15.97 -13.90
N ARG A 159 -42.65 -16.71 -12.98
CA ARG A 159 -44.06 -17.11 -13.12
C ARG A 159 -44.96 -16.18 -12.32
N LEU A 160 -45.96 -15.60 -12.99
CA LEU A 160 -46.99 -14.75 -12.41
C LEU A 160 -48.35 -15.39 -12.70
N GLY A 161 -48.82 -16.25 -11.79
CA GLY A 161 -49.96 -17.13 -12.06
C GLY A 161 -49.63 -18.13 -13.18
N ASP A 162 -50.42 -18.11 -14.27
CA ASP A 162 -50.23 -18.97 -15.45
C ASP A 162 -49.27 -18.36 -16.49
N GLU A 163 -48.89 -17.10 -16.34
CA GLU A 163 -48.01 -16.41 -17.28
C GLU A 163 -46.53 -16.67 -16.96
N VAL A 164 -45.77 -17.16 -17.95
CA VAL A 164 -44.33 -17.37 -17.86
C VAL A 164 -43.63 -16.23 -18.59
N ARG A 165 -42.88 -15.39 -17.86
CA ARG A 165 -42.00 -14.37 -18.44
C ARG A 165 -40.55 -14.76 -18.24
N THR A 166 -39.75 -14.60 -19.29
CA THR A 166 -38.30 -14.77 -19.20
C THR A 166 -37.69 -13.39 -19.03
N ALA A 167 -36.95 -13.17 -17.96
CA ALA A 167 -36.24 -11.93 -17.73
C ALA A 167 -34.74 -12.22 -17.83
N THR A 168 -34.07 -11.50 -18.74
CA THR A 168 -32.62 -11.54 -18.82
C THR A 168 -32.09 -10.41 -17.98
N LEU A 169 -31.10 -10.68 -17.13
CA LEU A 169 -30.42 -9.65 -16.36
C LEU A 169 -29.66 -8.75 -17.34
N ALA A 170 -30.29 -7.70 -17.83
CA ALA A 170 -29.79 -6.90 -18.94
C ALA A 170 -28.63 -5.98 -18.53
N ALA A 171 -28.60 -5.57 -17.26
CA ALA A 171 -27.49 -4.82 -16.68
C ALA A 171 -27.54 -4.89 -15.15
N VAL A 172 -26.38 -5.06 -14.53
CA VAL A 172 -26.20 -4.69 -13.12
C VAL A 172 -25.54 -3.32 -13.13
N TRP A 173 -26.30 -2.30 -12.75
CA TRP A 173 -25.78 -0.96 -12.51
C TRP A 173 -26.00 -0.63 -11.04
N GLN A 174 -24.92 -0.35 -10.31
CA GLN A 174 -24.97 0.14 -8.92
C GLN A 174 -25.73 -0.78 -7.94
N ASP A 175 -25.38 -2.07 -7.90
CA ASP A 175 -25.91 -3.07 -6.96
C ASP A 175 -27.43 -3.36 -7.06
N GLU A 176 -28.12 -2.75 -8.02
CA GLU A 176 -29.49 -3.07 -8.39
C GLU A 176 -29.55 -3.76 -9.76
N ALA A 177 -30.28 -4.88 -9.80
CA ALA A 177 -30.65 -5.54 -11.03
C ALA A 177 -32.01 -5.00 -11.50
N VAL A 178 -32.03 -4.32 -12.65
CA VAL A 178 -33.28 -3.93 -13.30
C VAL A 178 -33.67 -5.03 -14.28
N PHE A 179 -34.82 -5.66 -14.04
CA PHE A 179 -35.39 -6.62 -14.98
C PHE A 179 -36.07 -5.86 -16.11
N ASP A 180 -35.55 -6.01 -17.33
CA ASP A 180 -36.32 -5.70 -18.53
C ASP A 180 -37.20 -6.90 -18.87
N PHE A 181 -38.48 -6.83 -18.48
CA PHE A 181 -39.46 -7.82 -18.85
C PHE A 181 -39.84 -7.62 -20.31
N GLN A 182 -39.08 -8.20 -21.23
CA GLN A 182 -39.56 -8.36 -22.59
C GLN A 182 -40.76 -9.31 -22.56
N THR A 183 -41.95 -8.77 -22.82
CA THR A 183 -43.12 -9.57 -23.20
C THR A 183 -42.72 -10.37 -24.42
N ALA A 184 -42.56 -11.69 -24.27
CA ALA A 184 -42.32 -12.58 -25.39
C ALA A 184 -43.43 -12.32 -26.42
N PRO A 185 -43.10 -11.93 -27.68
CA PRO A 185 -44.12 -11.67 -28.68
C PRO A 185 -44.93 -12.95 -28.90
N ASP A 186 -46.21 -12.91 -28.51
CA ASP A 186 -47.24 -13.93 -28.71
C ASP A 186 -46.73 -15.37 -28.77
N ALA A 187 -46.30 -15.90 -27.63
CA ALA A 187 -46.21 -17.34 -27.43
C ALA A 187 -47.64 -17.91 -27.42
N ARG A 188 -48.19 -18.16 -28.63
CA ARG A 188 -49.39 -18.99 -28.79
C ARG A 188 -49.15 -20.29 -28.03
N ALA A 189 -50.13 -20.67 -27.20
CA ALA A 189 -50.14 -21.90 -26.42
C ALA A 189 -49.57 -23.06 -27.27
N PRO A 190 -48.44 -23.68 -26.85
CA PRO A 190 -47.88 -24.79 -27.59
C PRO A 190 -48.88 -25.94 -27.50
N GLY A 191 -49.56 -26.22 -28.62
CA GLY A 191 -50.28 -27.46 -28.79
C GLY A 191 -49.33 -28.62 -28.51
N GLU A 192 -49.74 -29.51 -27.60
CA GLU A 192 -49.19 -30.82 -27.22
C GLU A 192 -47.98 -31.30 -28.04
N ALA A 193 -46.85 -30.60 -27.91
CA ALA A 193 -45.61 -31.03 -28.53
C ALA A 193 -45.13 -32.22 -27.73
N ARG A 194 -45.38 -33.42 -28.27
CA ARG A 194 -44.87 -34.70 -27.75
C ARG A 194 -43.43 -34.50 -27.32
N LEU A 195 -43.17 -34.77 -26.03
CA LEU A 195 -41.84 -34.92 -25.45
C LEU A 195 -41.04 -35.90 -26.31
N ALA A 196 -40.28 -35.37 -27.27
CA ALA A 196 -39.30 -36.15 -28.00
C ALA A 196 -38.27 -36.62 -26.97
N ALA A 197 -38.01 -37.94 -26.95
CA ALA A 197 -37.07 -38.55 -26.04
C ALA A 197 -35.73 -37.82 -26.11
N VAL A 198 -35.33 -37.19 -25.00
CA VAL A 198 -34.04 -36.53 -24.88
C VAL A 198 -32.97 -37.61 -25.08
N PRO A 199 -32.07 -37.48 -26.08
CA PRO A 199 -31.03 -38.46 -26.30
C PRO A 199 -30.15 -38.59 -25.05
N PRO A 200 -29.69 -39.80 -24.69
CA PRO A 200 -28.82 -39.98 -23.53
C PRO A 200 -27.57 -39.12 -23.68
N VAL A 201 -27.42 -38.15 -22.79
CA VAL A 201 -26.27 -37.26 -22.75
C VAL A 201 -25.03 -38.12 -22.51
N PRO A 202 -24.00 -38.07 -23.36
CA PRO A 202 -22.79 -38.86 -23.15
C PRO A 202 -22.16 -38.47 -21.80
N PRO A 203 -21.61 -39.44 -21.04
CA PRO A 203 -20.97 -39.15 -19.76
C PRO A 203 -19.85 -38.12 -19.98
N ARG A 204 -20.04 -36.90 -19.49
CA ARG A 204 -19.00 -35.87 -19.51
C ARG A 204 -17.83 -36.40 -18.69
N ARG A 205 -16.67 -36.52 -19.33
CA ARG A 205 -15.41 -36.72 -18.63
C ARG A 205 -15.17 -35.45 -17.83
N PHE A 206 -15.32 -35.53 -16.51
CA PHE A 206 -14.85 -34.48 -15.61
C PHE A 206 -13.33 -34.47 -15.71
N THR A 207 -12.78 -33.63 -16.57
CA THR A 207 -11.40 -33.20 -16.41
C THR A 207 -11.36 -32.45 -15.10
N LEU A 208 -10.63 -32.99 -14.11
CA LEU A 208 -10.28 -32.28 -12.89
C LEU A 208 -9.59 -30.98 -13.34
N SER A 209 -10.37 -29.91 -13.43
CA SER A 209 -9.86 -28.58 -13.71
C SER A 209 -8.87 -28.31 -12.59
N ALA A 210 -7.60 -28.12 -12.94
CA ALA A 210 -6.56 -27.78 -11.98
C ALA A 210 -7.11 -26.63 -11.13
N SER A 211 -7.24 -26.84 -9.81
CA SER A 211 -7.77 -25.81 -8.92
C SER A 211 -7.02 -24.52 -9.21
N ALA A 212 -7.77 -23.48 -9.58
CA ALA A 212 -7.18 -22.18 -9.83
C ALA A 212 -6.28 -21.82 -8.63
N PRO A 213 -5.10 -21.21 -8.86
CA PRO A 213 -4.25 -20.76 -7.78
C PRO A 213 -5.09 -19.97 -6.77
N ARG A 214 -5.07 -20.39 -5.50
CA ARG A 214 -5.77 -19.63 -4.45
C ARG A 214 -5.15 -18.23 -4.40
N PRO A 215 -5.95 -17.16 -4.28
CA PRO A 215 -5.39 -15.84 -4.06
C PRO A 215 -4.50 -15.86 -2.80
N PRO A 216 -3.43 -15.05 -2.76
CA PRO A 216 -2.62 -14.94 -1.55
C PRO A 216 -3.51 -14.49 -0.38
N PRO A 217 -3.25 -14.97 0.85
CA PRO A 217 -4.00 -14.54 2.02
C PRO A 217 -3.87 -13.02 2.18
N PRO A 218 -4.91 -12.34 2.69
CA PRO A 218 -4.81 -10.91 2.99
C PRO A 218 -3.68 -10.64 3.97
N GLU A 219 -3.06 -9.46 3.87
CA GLU A 219 -1.99 -9.05 4.76
C GLU A 219 -2.47 -7.94 5.71
N ARG A 220 -2.13 -8.07 6.99
CA ARG A 220 -2.32 -7.10 8.05
C ARG A 220 -1.02 -6.34 8.34
N TRP A 221 -1.14 -5.03 8.48
CA TRP A 221 -0.04 -4.16 8.89
C TRP A 221 0.12 -4.10 10.40
N TYR A 222 1.32 -4.39 10.90
CA TYR A 222 1.68 -4.27 12.32
C TYR A 222 2.77 -3.21 12.59
N GLY A 223 3.09 -2.36 11.60
CA GLY A 223 4.06 -1.27 11.74
C GLY A 223 3.77 -0.30 12.88
N TRP A 224 2.50 -0.15 13.29
CA TRP A 224 2.12 0.68 14.42
C TRP A 224 2.76 0.23 15.75
N GLN A 225 3.15 -1.05 15.87
CA GLN A 225 3.83 -1.58 17.07
C GLN A 225 5.32 -1.22 17.11
N LEU A 226 5.91 -0.98 15.94
CA LEU A 226 7.32 -0.63 15.80
C LEU A 226 7.57 0.84 16.14
N ILE A 227 6.64 1.73 15.76
CA ILE A 227 6.70 3.17 16.04
C ILE A 227 6.99 3.50 17.51
N PRO A 228 6.26 2.99 18.52
CA PRO A 228 6.55 3.32 19.91
C PRO A 228 7.90 2.78 20.38
N MET A 229 8.36 1.63 19.88
CA MET A 229 9.72 1.13 20.17
C MET A 229 10.78 2.08 19.63
N ASP A 230 10.60 2.57 18.41
CA ASP A 230 11.51 3.52 17.77
C ASP A 230 11.55 4.86 18.50
N VAL A 231 10.39 5.41 18.88
CA VAL A 231 10.28 6.64 19.66
C VAL A 231 11.00 6.51 21.00
N LEU A 232 10.77 5.40 21.73
CA LEU A 232 11.43 5.16 23.02
C LEU A 232 12.94 4.98 22.86
N ALA A 233 13.39 4.29 21.81
CA ALA A 233 14.79 4.08 21.54
C ALA A 233 15.52 5.40 21.23
N ILE A 234 14.94 6.21 20.34
CA ILE A 234 15.47 7.54 19.97
C ILE A 234 15.47 8.47 21.19
N ALA A 235 14.39 8.49 21.98
CA ALA A 235 14.32 9.26 23.22
C ALA A 235 15.41 8.82 24.21
N GLY A 236 15.65 7.52 24.35
CA GLY A 236 16.71 6.96 25.19
C GLY A 236 18.11 7.37 24.72
N ILE A 237 18.37 7.33 23.42
CA ILE A 237 19.64 7.78 22.81
C ILE A 237 19.86 9.28 23.09
N ILE A 238 18.87 10.12 22.82
CA ILE A 238 18.95 11.57 23.04
C ILE A 238 19.14 11.87 24.53
N ALA A 239 18.37 11.24 25.42
CA ALA A 239 18.50 11.42 26.87
C ALA A 239 19.88 10.98 27.36
N GLY A 240 20.38 9.84 26.86
CA GLY A 240 21.72 9.34 27.18
C GLY A 240 22.83 10.31 26.78
N PHE A 241 22.75 10.90 25.58
CA PHE A 241 23.70 11.93 25.12
C PHE A 241 23.59 13.23 25.91
N THR A 242 22.37 13.73 26.14
CA THR A 242 22.15 15.05 26.78
C THR A 242 22.38 15.08 28.28
N GLN A 243 22.31 13.92 28.94
CA GLN A 243 22.49 13.79 30.39
C GLN A 243 23.78 13.05 30.78
N ASP A 244 24.64 12.73 29.81
CA ASP A 244 25.84 11.91 29.98
C ASP A 244 25.57 10.58 30.71
N LYS A 245 24.45 9.92 30.38
CA LYS A 245 24.02 8.64 30.97
C LYS A 245 24.29 7.49 30.01
N SER A 246 25.44 6.83 30.19
CA SER A 246 25.87 5.72 29.34
C SER A 246 24.84 4.59 29.25
N GLU A 247 24.12 4.31 30.33
CA GLU A 247 23.10 3.27 30.43
C GLU A 247 21.88 3.59 29.57
N LEU A 248 21.43 4.85 29.55
CA LEU A 248 20.34 5.31 28.68
C LEU A 248 20.75 5.28 27.22
N LEU A 249 21.98 5.70 26.93
CA LEU A 249 22.53 5.69 25.57
C LEU A 249 22.63 4.25 25.03
N VAL A 250 23.25 3.34 25.78
CA VAL A 250 23.38 1.92 25.40
C VAL A 250 22.02 1.24 25.35
N GLY A 251 21.13 1.50 26.31
CA GLY A 251 19.78 0.96 26.32
C GLY A 251 18.95 1.44 25.13
N GLY A 252 19.02 2.72 24.78
CA GLY A 252 18.37 3.29 23.61
C GLY A 252 18.91 2.72 22.30
N MET A 253 20.24 2.59 22.16
CA MET A 253 20.85 1.94 21.00
C MET A 253 20.48 0.46 20.88
N ALA A 254 20.46 -0.28 21.99
CA ALA A 254 20.05 -1.68 22.01
C ALA A 254 18.57 -1.82 21.61
N LEU A 255 17.69 -0.97 22.15
CA LEU A 255 16.27 -0.96 21.78
C LEU A 255 16.08 -0.58 20.30
N TYR A 256 16.82 0.40 19.79
CA TYR A 256 16.79 0.81 18.39
C TYR A 256 17.19 -0.34 17.45
N ALA A 257 18.27 -1.04 17.78
CA ALA A 257 18.81 -2.11 16.94
C ALA A 257 18.01 -3.40 17.04
N LEU A 258 17.50 -3.77 18.23
CA LEU A 258 16.95 -5.09 18.51
C LEU A 258 15.42 -5.13 18.71
N GLY A 259 14.80 -4.03 19.16
CA GLY A 259 13.36 -4.01 19.44
C GLY A 259 12.53 -4.36 18.19
N PRO A 260 12.71 -3.63 17.09
CA PRO A 260 12.02 -3.90 15.83
C PRO A 260 12.28 -5.29 15.22
N PRO A 261 13.54 -5.78 15.12
CA PRO A 261 13.77 -7.18 14.74
C PRO A 261 13.09 -8.20 15.65
N ALA A 262 13.05 -7.97 16.97
CA ALA A 262 12.35 -8.85 17.90
C ALA A 262 10.83 -8.85 17.65
N ALA A 263 10.24 -7.71 17.30
CA ALA A 263 8.83 -7.63 16.91
C ALA A 263 8.56 -8.41 15.62
N HIS A 264 9.44 -8.34 14.61
CA HIS A 264 9.33 -9.18 13.41
C HIS A 264 9.44 -10.68 13.73
N LEU A 265 10.38 -11.08 14.60
CA LEU A 265 10.53 -12.46 15.05
C LEU A 265 9.29 -12.96 15.78
N ALA A 266 8.66 -12.13 16.62
CA ALA A 266 7.42 -12.46 17.32
C ALA A 266 6.25 -12.76 16.37
N HIS A 267 6.27 -12.22 15.15
CA HIS A 267 5.30 -12.50 14.09
C HIS A 267 5.75 -13.64 13.14
N GLY A 268 6.82 -14.36 13.46
CA GLY A 268 7.37 -15.43 12.60
C GLY A 268 8.05 -14.92 11.33
N ARG A 269 8.43 -13.64 11.27
CA ARG A 269 8.95 -12.96 10.08
C ARG A 269 10.49 -12.88 10.12
N TYR A 270 11.15 -14.04 10.06
CA TYR A 270 12.62 -14.14 10.24
C TYR A 270 13.43 -13.35 9.19
N ALA A 271 13.02 -13.40 7.92
CA ALA A 271 13.71 -12.67 6.86
C ALA A 271 13.59 -11.15 7.05
N GLN A 272 12.39 -10.69 7.44
CA GLN A 272 12.12 -9.28 7.73
C GLN A 272 12.88 -8.83 8.98
N ALA A 273 12.99 -9.67 10.01
CA ALA A 273 13.80 -9.38 11.19
C ALA A 273 15.28 -9.16 10.83
N GLY A 274 15.85 -10.05 9.99
CA GLY A 274 17.21 -9.89 9.48
C GLY A 274 17.39 -8.62 8.63
N GLY A 275 16.43 -8.31 7.77
CA GLY A 275 16.40 -7.08 6.98
C GLY A 275 16.34 -5.82 7.85
N SER A 276 15.46 -5.80 8.86
CA SER A 276 15.30 -4.71 9.82
C SER A 276 16.61 -4.47 10.60
N LEU A 277 17.22 -5.52 11.13
CA LEU A 277 18.50 -5.43 11.85
C LEU A 277 19.61 -4.90 10.94
N GLY A 278 19.69 -5.44 9.72
CA GLY A 278 20.65 -5.00 8.71
C GLY A 278 20.49 -3.51 8.39
N LEU A 279 19.27 -3.05 8.12
CA LEU A 279 18.98 -1.64 7.86
C LEU A 279 19.34 -0.75 9.05
N ARG A 280 19.02 -1.16 10.28
CA ARG A 280 19.23 -0.36 11.50
C ARG A 280 20.69 -0.25 11.93
N VAL A 281 21.51 -1.25 11.61
CA VAL A 281 22.94 -1.23 11.98
C VAL A 281 23.79 -0.77 10.81
N VAL A 282 23.63 -1.40 9.65
CA VAL A 282 24.51 -1.18 8.49
C VAL A 282 24.23 0.17 7.84
N ALA A 283 22.97 0.63 7.76
CA ALA A 283 22.68 1.89 7.07
C ALA A 283 23.25 3.10 7.82
N PRO A 284 23.08 3.26 9.16
CA PRO A 284 23.72 4.36 9.89
C PRO A 284 25.25 4.30 9.83
N ILE A 285 25.86 3.12 9.93
CA ILE A 285 27.33 2.96 9.82
C ILE A 285 27.82 3.39 8.42
N THR A 286 27.13 2.95 7.37
CA THR A 286 27.47 3.33 5.99
C THR A 286 27.30 4.84 5.80
N ALA A 287 26.22 5.41 6.31
CA ALA A 287 25.95 6.84 6.30
C ALA A 287 27.01 7.63 7.07
N MET A 288 27.49 7.10 8.21
CA MET A 288 28.59 7.68 8.96
C MET A 288 29.86 7.73 8.12
N GLY A 289 30.21 6.64 7.42
CA GLY A 289 31.37 6.59 6.54
C GLY A 289 31.28 7.59 5.38
N VAL A 290 30.12 7.68 4.73
CA VAL A 290 29.87 8.65 3.65
C VAL A 290 29.94 10.09 4.17
N GLY A 291 29.33 10.37 5.33
CA GLY A 291 29.35 11.69 5.95
C GLY A 291 30.74 12.10 6.41
N ALA A 292 31.53 11.16 6.93
CA ALA A 292 32.93 11.34 7.29
C ALA A 292 33.79 11.69 6.06
N LEU A 293 33.62 10.98 4.95
CA LEU A 293 34.29 11.29 3.68
C LEU A 293 33.87 12.66 3.14
N GLY A 294 32.58 13.00 3.21
CA GLY A 294 32.09 14.33 2.86
C GLY A 294 32.73 15.42 3.73
N GLY A 295 32.86 15.18 5.03
CA GLY A 295 33.58 16.06 5.96
C GLY A 295 35.04 16.28 5.56
N LEU A 296 35.76 15.23 5.17
CA LEU A 296 37.15 15.35 4.66
C LEU A 296 37.23 16.22 3.40
N VAL A 297 36.35 15.98 2.42
CA VAL A 297 36.36 16.69 1.14
C VAL A 297 35.96 18.16 1.30
N LEU A 298 35.04 18.45 2.22
CA LEU A 298 34.53 19.81 2.46
C LEU A 298 35.38 20.61 3.46
N SER A 299 36.20 19.95 4.27
CA SER A 299 37.06 20.58 5.29
C SER A 299 37.90 21.77 4.77
N PRO A 300 38.50 21.74 3.55
CA PRO A 300 39.28 22.86 3.03
C PRO A 300 38.42 24.06 2.65
N ILE A 301 37.14 23.84 2.32
CA ILE A 301 36.20 24.86 1.87
C ILE A 301 35.58 25.58 3.07
N LEU A 302 35.39 24.85 4.19
CA LEU A 302 34.75 25.36 5.41
C LEU A 302 35.68 26.13 6.35
N THR A 303 36.68 26.83 5.79
CA THR A 303 37.54 27.82 6.47
C THR A 303 38.15 27.36 7.80
N CYS A 304 38.77 26.18 7.82
CA CYS A 304 39.80 25.88 8.82
C CYS A 304 41.01 26.78 8.56
N ARG A 305 40.98 28.01 9.07
CA ARG A 305 42.09 28.96 9.03
C ARG A 305 43.26 28.41 9.86
N ASP A 306 44.47 28.50 9.33
CA ASP A 306 45.67 27.71 9.66
C ASP A 306 46.16 27.68 11.14
N ASP A 307 45.47 28.31 12.09
CA ASP A 307 45.90 28.47 13.49
C ASP A 307 45.27 27.47 14.47
N VAL A 308 44.29 26.68 14.04
CA VAL A 308 43.70 25.58 14.83
C VAL A 308 44.14 24.25 14.23
N GLY A 309 45.07 23.56 14.89
CA GLY A 309 45.68 22.30 14.42
C GLY A 309 44.71 21.17 14.05
N GLY A 310 45.21 19.95 13.85
CA GLY A 310 44.47 18.80 13.26
C GLY A 310 43.09 18.42 13.83
N TRP A 311 42.67 19.04 14.94
CA TRP A 311 41.31 19.03 15.47
C TRP A 311 40.25 19.58 14.51
N CYS A 312 40.59 20.50 13.61
CA CYS A 312 39.61 21.07 12.67
C CYS A 312 39.15 20.02 11.64
N THR A 313 40.08 19.25 11.07
CA THR A 313 39.78 18.14 10.16
C THR A 313 39.12 16.96 10.88
N LEU A 314 39.58 16.61 12.09
CA LEU A 314 38.94 15.54 12.86
C LEU A 314 37.50 15.91 13.24
N GLY A 315 37.26 17.18 13.61
CA GLY A 315 35.94 17.70 13.94
C GLY A 315 34.97 17.62 12.76
N SER A 316 35.38 18.05 11.56
CA SER A 316 34.51 17.98 10.37
C SER A 316 34.17 16.54 9.97
N VAL A 317 35.10 15.59 10.13
CA VAL A 317 34.87 14.16 9.92
C VAL A 317 33.84 13.60 10.89
N VAL A 318 34.04 13.85 12.19
CA VAL A 318 33.16 13.33 13.23
C VAL A 318 31.76 13.95 13.11
N VAL A 319 31.68 15.27 12.90
CA VAL A 319 30.39 15.96 12.74
C VAL A 319 29.68 15.50 11.46
N GLY A 320 30.37 15.47 10.32
CA GLY A 320 29.78 15.02 9.05
C GLY A 320 29.26 13.59 9.14
N GLY A 321 30.05 12.68 9.72
CA GLY A 321 29.64 11.30 9.94
C GLY A 321 28.46 11.18 10.91
N ALA A 322 28.52 11.85 12.06
CA ALA A 322 27.47 11.79 13.07
C ALA A 322 26.14 12.37 12.57
N VAL A 323 26.16 13.49 11.85
CA VAL A 323 24.94 14.13 11.31
C VAL A 323 24.28 13.22 10.27
N LEU A 324 25.04 12.73 9.28
CA LEU A 324 24.45 11.88 8.24
C LEU A 324 23.98 10.54 8.81
N SER A 325 24.73 9.95 9.73
CA SER A 325 24.30 8.77 10.48
C SER A 325 23.01 9.02 11.27
N GLY A 326 22.89 10.16 11.94
CA GLY A 326 21.71 10.53 12.71
C GLY A 326 20.46 10.67 11.83
N ILE A 327 20.58 11.33 10.68
CA ILE A 327 19.48 11.47 9.71
C ILE A 327 19.03 10.09 9.20
N VAL A 328 19.97 9.25 8.78
CA VAL A 328 19.65 7.89 8.30
C VAL A 328 19.03 7.05 9.42
N ALA A 329 19.54 7.15 10.65
CA ALA A 329 18.99 6.44 11.78
C ALA A 329 17.52 6.83 12.07
N LEU A 330 17.12 8.08 11.82
CA LEU A 330 15.73 8.53 11.96
C LEU A 330 14.83 8.03 10.82
N MET A 331 15.36 7.84 9.61
CA MET A 331 14.58 7.41 8.44
C MET A 331 14.36 5.90 8.37
N VAL A 332 15.33 5.10 8.86
CA VAL A 332 15.24 3.63 8.84
C VAL A 332 13.96 3.09 9.51
N PRO A 333 13.52 3.57 10.69
CA PRO A 333 12.24 3.22 11.29
C PRO A 333 11.04 3.30 10.34
N VAL A 334 10.97 4.37 9.53
CA VAL A 334 9.86 4.60 8.60
C VAL A 334 9.89 3.57 7.47
N LEU A 335 11.08 3.29 6.93
CA LEU A 335 11.27 2.27 5.89
C LEU A 335 10.92 0.87 6.42
N ASP A 336 11.39 0.54 7.61
CA ASP A 336 11.13 -0.74 8.27
C ASP A 336 9.64 -0.96 8.54
N ALA A 337 9.00 0.01 9.21
CA ALA A 337 7.57 -0.06 9.53
C ALA A 337 6.67 -0.06 8.28
N SER A 338 7.07 0.63 7.20
CA SER A 338 6.24 0.70 5.98
C SER A 338 6.45 -0.48 5.03
N ALA A 339 7.67 -1.00 4.93
CA ALA A 339 8.03 -2.03 3.95
C ALA A 339 8.08 -3.44 4.53
N LEU A 340 8.47 -3.61 5.80
CA LEU A 340 8.75 -4.94 6.38
C LEU A 340 7.66 -5.41 7.36
N ALA A 341 6.85 -4.51 7.90
CA ALA A 341 5.88 -4.80 8.97
C ALA A 341 4.49 -5.27 8.48
N TRP A 342 4.48 -6.26 7.60
CA TRP A 342 3.27 -6.91 7.07
C TRP A 342 3.26 -8.39 7.44
N ALA A 343 2.12 -8.92 7.85
CA ALA A 343 1.90 -10.33 8.20
C ALA A 343 0.59 -10.82 7.56
N PRO A 344 0.42 -12.12 7.25
CA PRO A 344 -0.87 -12.67 6.85
C PRO A 344 -1.95 -12.39 7.92
N ASP A 345 -3.18 -12.08 7.52
CA ASP A 345 -4.34 -11.98 8.43
C ASP A 345 -4.83 -13.41 8.73
N ASP A 346 -4.58 -13.86 9.95
CA ASP A 346 -4.94 -15.18 10.48
C ASP A 346 -6.43 -15.32 10.80
N ARG A 347 -7.18 -14.21 10.78
CA ARG A 347 -8.61 -14.19 11.12
C ARG A 347 -9.52 -14.84 10.07
N GLU A 348 -9.05 -15.06 8.85
CA GLU A 348 -9.85 -15.70 7.79
C GLU A 348 -9.73 -17.22 7.77
N GLU A 349 -8.76 -17.81 8.47
CA GLU A 349 -8.61 -19.26 8.55
C GLU A 349 -9.44 -19.89 9.67
N GLU A 350 -10.16 -19.11 10.48
CA GLU A 350 -11.17 -19.69 11.37
C GLU A 350 -12.20 -20.39 10.48
N PRO A 351 -12.20 -21.75 10.44
CA PRO A 351 -13.02 -22.48 9.49
C PRO A 351 -14.45 -22.08 9.78
N ALA A 352 -15.14 -21.51 8.79
CA ALA A 352 -16.53 -21.06 8.89
C ALA A 352 -17.26 -22.05 9.77
N GLN A 353 -17.56 -21.63 11.01
CA GLN A 353 -18.01 -22.52 12.05
C GLN A 353 -19.29 -23.15 11.51
N VAL A 354 -19.20 -24.41 11.11
CA VAL A 354 -20.33 -25.13 10.54
C VAL A 354 -21.23 -25.39 11.74
N ASP A 355 -22.18 -24.49 11.97
CA ASP A 355 -23.29 -24.74 12.88
C ASP A 355 -24.01 -25.99 12.38
N LEU A 356 -23.79 -27.10 13.10
CA LEU A 356 -24.38 -28.42 12.83
C LEU A 356 -25.79 -28.54 13.40
#